data_AF-A0A9E0YSN8-F1
#
_entry.id   AF-A0A9E0YSN8-F1
#
_cell.length_a   1.000
_cell.length_b   1.000
_cell.length_c   1.000
_cell.angle_alpha   90.00
_cell.angle_beta   90.00
_cell.angle_gamma   90.00
#
_symmetry.space_group_name_H-M   'P 1'
#
loop_
_entity.id
_entity.type
_entity.pdbx_description
1 polymer ?
#
loop_
_entity_poly.entity_id
_entity_poly.type
_entity_poly.pdbx_seq_one_letter_code
_entity_poly.pdbx_strand_id
1 'polypeptide(L)'
;AVDYESRIQPIFTSCTGCHGENGSAGLDLRPGQAYANLVGVESTTSPPQARVEPFEPEDSLLLSALNCAITGGPSFQMPGTDPAQRALIRDWIAQGALERPAARSVPAMHPAGLGILAALMLLVLFATRRQRVRSWP
;
A
#
# COMPACT_ATOMS: atom_id res chain seq x y z
N ALA A 1 -5.28 -3.58 -0.05
CA ALA A 1 -3.83 -3.44 0.03
C ALA A 1 -3.17 -4.81 -0.05
N VAL A 2 -1.87 -4.88 -0.33
CA VAL A 2 -1.10 -6.14 -0.27
C VAL A 2 -1.00 -6.57 1.19
N ASP A 3 -1.27 -7.84 1.46
CA ASP A 3 -1.18 -8.46 2.79
C ASP A 3 0.20 -9.08 2.98
N TYR A 4 0.93 -8.67 4.02
CA TYR A 4 2.31 -9.13 4.20
C TYR A 4 2.39 -10.64 4.41
N GLU A 5 1.63 -11.17 5.37
CA GLU A 5 1.72 -12.57 5.79
C GLU A 5 1.35 -13.55 4.68
N SER A 6 0.27 -13.27 3.93
CA SER A 6 -0.19 -14.20 2.89
C SER A 6 0.46 -13.98 1.52
N ARG A 7 1.04 -12.80 1.26
CA ARG A 7 1.53 -12.44 -0.09
C ARG A 7 3.01 -12.13 -0.18
N ILE A 8 3.62 -11.60 0.89
CA ILE A 8 5.03 -11.19 0.92
C ILE A 8 5.89 -12.23 1.62
N GLN A 9 5.51 -12.64 2.85
CA GLN A 9 6.28 -13.61 3.63
C GLN A 9 6.59 -14.93 2.87
N PRO A 10 5.70 -15.51 2.04
CA PRO A 10 6.02 -16.72 1.28
C PRO A 10 7.09 -16.53 0.20
N ILE A 11 7.32 -15.30 -0.27
CA ILE A 11 8.39 -15.00 -1.23
C ILE A 11 9.76 -15.23 -0.59
N PHE A 12 9.89 -14.97 0.71
CA PHE A 12 11.16 -15.08 1.42
C PHE A 12 11.55 -16.51 1.79
N THR A 13 10.69 -17.51 1.56
CA THR A 13 11.00 -18.91 1.85
C THR A 13 12.24 -19.41 1.10
N SER A 14 12.49 -18.94 -0.13
CA SER A 14 13.70 -19.25 -0.89
C SER A 14 14.96 -18.55 -0.35
N CYS A 15 14.79 -17.53 0.51
CA CYS A 15 15.88 -16.69 1.01
C CYS A 15 16.42 -17.16 2.37
N THR A 16 15.65 -17.97 3.12
CA THR A 16 16.00 -18.36 4.51
C THR A 16 17.24 -19.24 4.61
N GLY A 17 17.73 -19.81 3.50
CA GLY A 17 19.00 -20.56 3.49
C GLY A 17 20.21 -19.67 3.78
N CYS A 18 20.17 -18.41 3.36
CA CYS A 18 21.22 -17.42 3.62
C CYS A 18 20.80 -16.39 4.68
N HIS A 19 19.49 -16.12 4.78
CA HIS A 19 18.89 -15.16 5.69
C HIS A 19 17.95 -15.87 6.67
N GLY A 20 18.49 -16.87 7.37
CA GLY A 20 17.80 -17.59 8.45
C GLY A 20 18.20 -17.07 9.83
N GLU A 21 18.21 -17.96 10.82
CA GLU A 21 18.72 -17.63 12.15
C GLU A 21 20.18 -17.18 12.08
N ASN A 22 20.48 -15.96 12.55
CA ASN A 22 21.80 -15.35 12.42
C ASN A 22 22.29 -15.25 10.96
N GLY A 23 21.37 -15.07 10.02
CA GLY A 23 21.66 -14.96 8.60
C GLY A 23 22.59 -13.79 8.25
N SER A 24 23.10 -13.82 7.01
CA SER A 24 24.00 -12.79 6.49
C SER A 24 23.48 -11.38 6.76
N ALA A 25 24.40 -10.48 7.14
CA ALA A 25 24.11 -9.10 7.53
C ALA A 25 23.17 -8.95 8.75
N GLY A 26 22.98 -10.01 9.55
CA GLY A 26 22.07 -10.00 10.69
C GLY A 26 20.61 -9.85 10.26
N LEU A 27 20.23 -10.47 9.15
CA LEU A 27 18.87 -10.45 8.61
C LEU A 27 18.26 -11.85 8.70
N ASP A 28 17.16 -11.96 9.44
CA ASP A 28 16.35 -13.17 9.55
C ASP A 28 15.03 -12.97 8.79
N LEU A 29 14.83 -13.76 7.73
CA LEU A 29 13.64 -13.73 6.88
C LEU A 29 12.66 -14.88 7.14
N ARG A 30 12.85 -15.64 8.23
CA ARG A 30 11.91 -16.70 8.62
C ARG A 30 10.52 -16.13 8.97
N PRO A 31 9.46 -16.92 8.77
CA PRO A 31 8.11 -16.53 9.22
C PRO A 31 8.10 -16.10 10.69
N GLY A 32 7.43 -14.98 10.97
CA GLY A 32 7.34 -14.38 12.30
C GLY A 32 8.56 -13.57 12.74
N GLN A 33 9.64 -13.53 11.95
CA GLN A 33 10.83 -12.69 12.21
C GLN A 33 11.01 -11.60 11.16
N ALA A 34 10.73 -11.94 9.89
CA ALA A 34 11.08 -11.12 8.74
C ALA A 34 10.55 -9.68 8.80
N TYR A 35 9.29 -9.47 9.19
CA TYR A 35 8.69 -8.13 9.21
C TYR A 35 9.47 -7.17 10.11
N ALA A 36 9.69 -7.57 11.37
CA ALA A 36 10.40 -6.78 12.37
C ALA A 36 11.90 -6.61 12.05
N ASN A 37 12.46 -7.45 11.18
CA ASN A 37 13.83 -7.34 10.71
C ASN A 37 13.98 -6.45 9.47
N LEU A 38 12.88 -6.13 8.77
CA LEU A 38 12.89 -5.40 7.49
C LEU A 38 12.40 -3.97 7.64
N VAL A 39 11.21 -3.78 8.20
CA VAL A 39 10.47 -2.51 8.07
C VAL A 39 11.00 -1.48 9.05
N GLY A 40 11.52 -0.35 8.53
CA GLY A 40 12.10 0.73 9.32
C GLY A 40 13.43 0.36 10.01
N VAL A 41 14.02 -0.78 9.68
CA VAL A 41 15.30 -1.23 10.25
C VAL A 41 16.45 -0.75 9.38
N GLU A 42 17.40 -0.02 9.96
CA GLU A 42 18.61 0.42 9.28
C GLU A 42 19.42 -0.78 8.74
N SER A 43 19.90 -0.66 7.51
CA SER A 43 20.75 -1.67 6.90
C SER A 43 22.16 -1.64 7.47
N THR A 44 22.67 -2.81 7.87
CA THR A 44 24.06 -2.99 8.27
C THR A 44 25.05 -2.95 7.09
N THR A 45 24.56 -3.13 5.86
CA THR A 45 25.40 -3.14 4.64
C THR A 45 25.40 -1.81 3.90
N SER A 46 24.44 -0.93 4.19
CA SER A 46 24.34 0.40 3.56
C SER A 46 23.76 1.47 4.51
N PRO A 47 24.36 1.74 5.69
CA PRO A 47 23.92 2.83 6.55
C PRO A 47 23.97 4.20 5.83
N PRO A 48 23.02 5.11 6.06
CA PRO A 48 21.90 5.01 7.00
C PRO A 48 20.58 4.50 6.36
N GLN A 49 20.64 3.84 5.20
CA GLN A 49 19.45 3.42 4.46
C GLN A 49 18.67 2.33 5.19
N ALA A 50 17.33 2.43 5.23
CA ALA A 50 16.48 1.37 5.73
C ALA A 50 16.44 0.15 4.80
N ARG A 51 16.32 -1.05 5.38
CA ARG A 51 16.08 -2.29 4.62
C ARG A 51 14.77 -2.19 3.83
N VAL A 52 13.71 -1.71 4.47
CA VAL A 52 12.44 -1.29 3.86
C VAL A 52 12.01 0.03 4.48
N GLU A 53 11.87 1.06 3.65
CA GLU A 53 11.32 2.37 4.00
C GLU A 53 9.84 2.42 3.59
N PRO A 54 8.89 2.52 4.55
CA PRO A 54 7.47 2.61 4.22
C PRO A 54 7.14 3.76 3.27
N PHE A 55 6.27 3.52 2.29
CA PHE A 55 5.85 4.48 1.26
C PHE A 55 6.93 4.90 0.25
N GLU A 56 8.20 4.54 0.46
CA GLU A 56 9.33 4.92 -0.39
C GLU A 56 10.04 3.67 -0.97
N PRO A 57 9.47 3.05 -2.04
CA PRO A 57 10.09 1.88 -2.66
C PRO A 57 11.50 2.14 -3.19
N GLU A 58 11.73 3.31 -3.80
CA GLU A 58 13.02 3.64 -4.41
C GLU A 58 14.13 3.87 -3.37
N ASP A 59 13.76 4.25 -2.14
CA ASP A 59 14.68 4.42 -1.03
C ASP A 59 14.84 3.15 -0.17
N SER A 60 14.15 2.06 -0.52
CA SER A 60 14.23 0.78 0.19
C SER A 60 15.35 -0.12 -0.35
N LEU A 61 16.35 -0.44 0.49
CA LEU A 61 17.49 -1.28 0.08
C LEU A 61 17.06 -2.66 -0.45
N LEU A 62 15.97 -3.23 0.07
CA LEU A 62 15.44 -4.52 -0.41
C LEU A 62 15.21 -4.52 -1.92
N LEU A 63 14.63 -3.46 -2.51
CA LEU A 63 14.39 -3.42 -3.96
C LEU A 63 15.68 -3.26 -4.76
N SER A 64 16.64 -2.49 -4.26
CA SER A 64 17.98 -2.40 -4.85
C SER A 64 18.66 -3.77 -4.89
N ALA A 65 18.61 -4.52 -3.79
CA ALA A 65 19.18 -5.86 -3.70
C ALA A 65 18.49 -6.88 -4.63
N LEU A 66 17.17 -6.77 -4.83
CA LEU A 66 16.42 -7.68 -5.71
C LEU A 66 16.52 -7.32 -7.20
N ASN A 67 16.75 -6.06 -7.55
CA ASN A 67 16.75 -5.58 -8.94
C ASN A 67 18.14 -5.33 -9.54
N CYS A 68 19.20 -5.20 -8.74
CA CYS A 68 20.55 -5.05 -9.28
C CYS A 68 20.99 -6.28 -10.08
N ALA A 69 21.77 -6.07 -11.15
CA ALA A 69 22.34 -7.14 -11.97
C ALA A 69 23.81 -7.49 -11.61
N ILE A 70 24.42 -6.73 -10.69
CA ILE A 70 25.81 -6.95 -10.27
C ILE A 70 25.83 -7.83 -9.03
N THR A 71 26.54 -8.95 -9.11
CA THR A 71 26.88 -9.81 -7.98
C THR A 71 28.26 -9.41 -7.48
N GLY A 72 28.41 -9.00 -6.21
CA GLY A 72 29.74 -8.77 -5.60
C GLY A 72 30.03 -7.40 -5.00
N GLY A 73 29.22 -6.37 -5.26
CA GLY A 73 29.34 -5.04 -4.66
C GLY A 73 28.36 -4.83 -3.50
N PRO A 74 28.32 -3.65 -2.84
CA PRO A 74 27.31 -3.35 -1.81
C PRO A 74 25.86 -3.57 -2.30
N SER A 75 25.66 -3.56 -3.62
CA SER A 75 24.50 -4.14 -4.29
C SER A 75 24.86 -5.55 -4.80
N PHE A 76 24.48 -6.58 -4.04
CA PHE A 76 24.48 -7.96 -4.55
C PHE A 76 23.08 -8.23 -5.09
N GLN A 77 22.98 -8.65 -6.36
CA GLN A 77 21.74 -9.28 -6.81
C GLN A 77 21.43 -10.47 -5.91
N MET A 78 20.37 -10.39 -5.12
CA MET A 78 19.88 -11.54 -4.36
C MET A 78 19.06 -12.41 -5.32
N PRO A 79 19.49 -13.65 -5.60
CA PRO A 79 18.68 -14.58 -6.38
C PRO A 79 17.43 -14.99 -5.58
N GLY A 80 16.48 -15.62 -6.26
CA GLY A 80 15.33 -16.23 -5.59
C GLY A 80 14.03 -15.42 -5.65
N THR A 81 13.97 -14.36 -6.47
CA THR A 81 12.71 -13.72 -6.85
C THR A 81 12.56 -13.61 -8.37
N ASP A 82 11.33 -13.74 -8.85
CA ASP A 82 10.92 -13.44 -10.22
C ASP A 82 10.42 -11.98 -10.36
N PRO A 83 10.23 -11.44 -11.58
CA PRO A 83 9.76 -10.08 -11.77
C PRO A 83 8.39 -9.76 -11.13
N ALA A 84 7.47 -10.73 -11.08
CA ALA A 84 6.14 -10.53 -10.50
C ALA A 84 6.21 -10.44 -8.97
N GLN A 85 7.06 -11.26 -8.34
CA GLN A 85 7.34 -11.17 -6.91
C GLN A 85 7.98 -9.83 -6.54
N ARG A 86 8.94 -9.34 -7.34
CA ARG A 86 9.55 -8.02 -7.12
C ARG A 86 8.53 -6.88 -7.27
N ALA A 87 7.65 -6.97 -8.26
CA ALA A 87 6.56 -5.99 -8.42
C ALA A 87 5.60 -6.02 -7.21
N LEU A 88 5.26 -7.20 -6.69
CA LEU A 88 4.39 -7.35 -5.53
C LEU A 88 5.03 -6.77 -4.25
N ILE A 89 6.34 -6.96 -4.05
CA ILE A 89 7.10 -6.33 -2.96
C ILE A 89 7.08 -4.82 -3.11
N ARG A 90 7.33 -4.29 -4.32
CA ARG A 90 7.27 -2.85 -4.59
C ARG A 90 5.91 -2.26 -4.23
N ASP A 91 4.84 -2.92 -4.65
CA ASP A 91 3.47 -2.47 -4.37
C ASP A 91 3.15 -2.49 -2.87
N TRP A 92 3.63 -3.50 -2.14
CA TRP A 92 3.50 -3.56 -0.68
C TRP A 92 4.22 -2.40 0.02
N ILE A 93 5.46 -2.10 -0.38
CA ILE A 93 6.23 -0.97 0.18
C ILE A 93 5.51 0.36 -0.12
N ALA A 94 5.07 0.56 -1.36
CA ALA A 94 4.34 1.76 -1.79
C ALA A 94 3.03 1.97 -1.01
N GLN A 95 2.47 0.90 -0.44
CA GLN A 95 1.25 0.95 0.39
C GLN A 95 1.56 1.13 1.89
N GLY A 96 2.80 1.46 2.23
CA GLY A 96 3.24 1.72 3.61
C GLY A 96 3.84 0.52 4.31
N ALA A 97 4.21 -0.53 3.56
CA ALA A 97 4.84 -1.74 4.10
C ALA A 97 4.12 -2.35 5.31
N LEU A 98 2.79 -2.27 5.35
CA LEU A 98 1.99 -2.69 6.51
C LEU A 98 1.99 -4.22 6.66
N GLU A 99 2.06 -4.71 7.89
CA GLU A 99 1.93 -6.15 8.20
C GLU A 99 0.53 -6.67 7.86
N ARG A 100 -0.49 -5.85 8.10
CA ARG A 100 -1.88 -6.11 7.71
C ARG A 100 -2.38 -5.03 6.77
N PRO A 101 -3.15 -5.39 5.72
CA PRO A 101 -3.79 -4.42 4.86
C PRO A 101 -4.59 -3.41 5.67
N ALA A 102 -4.43 -2.13 5.35
CA ALA A 102 -5.37 -1.13 5.85
C ALA A 102 -6.80 -1.54 5.49
N ALA A 103 -7.72 -1.42 6.46
CA ALA A 103 -9.13 -1.67 6.21
C ALA A 103 -9.58 -0.77 5.05
N ARG A 104 -10.29 -1.34 4.06
CA ARG A 104 -10.92 -0.50 3.04
C ARG A 104 -11.87 0.44 3.76
N SER A 105 -11.67 1.75 3.63
CA SER A 105 -12.70 2.72 3.96
C SER A 105 -13.89 2.43 3.05
N VAL A 106 -14.94 1.81 3.60
CA VAL A 106 -16.24 1.80 2.93
C VAL A 106 -16.64 3.27 2.85
N PRO A 107 -16.80 3.86 1.66
CA PRO A 107 -17.30 5.23 1.58
C PRO A 107 -18.65 5.23 2.28
N ALA A 108 -18.75 5.94 3.41
CA ALA A 108 -20.02 6.16 4.06
C ALA A 108 -20.91 6.84 3.01
N MET A 109 -21.94 6.13 2.55
CA MET A 109 -22.95 6.70 1.68
C MET A 109 -23.68 7.76 2.52
N HIS A 110 -23.28 9.01 2.36
CA HIS A 110 -23.88 10.14 3.06
C HIS A 110 -25.35 10.23 2.61
N PRO A 111 -26.33 10.33 3.52
CA PRO A 111 -27.76 10.34 3.17
C PRO A 111 -28.23 11.64 2.47
N ALA A 112 -27.33 12.47 1.94
CA ALA A 112 -27.66 13.76 1.34
C ALA A 112 -28.10 13.67 -0.14
N GLY A 113 -28.59 12.52 -0.60
CA GLY A 113 -29.01 12.27 -1.99
C GLY A 113 -30.51 12.39 -2.27
N LEU A 114 -31.37 12.67 -1.28
CA LEU A 114 -32.83 12.74 -1.46
C LEU A 114 -33.44 14.14 -1.24
N GLY A 115 -32.65 15.17 -0.92
CA GLY A 115 -33.16 16.51 -0.60
C GLY A 115 -33.45 17.42 -1.80
N ILE A 116 -32.83 17.18 -2.96
CA ILE A 116 -32.86 18.15 -4.08
C ILE A 116 -34.10 17.97 -4.98
N LEU A 117 -34.74 16.80 -4.98
CA LEU A 117 -35.96 16.56 -5.78
C LEU A 117 -37.25 17.08 -5.12
N ALA A 118 -37.27 17.28 -3.79
CA ALA A 118 -38.47 17.79 -3.10
C ALA A 118 -38.60 19.33 -3.14
N ALA A 119 -37.50 20.06 -3.23
CA ALA A 119 -37.52 21.54 -3.24
C ALA A 119 -37.95 22.14 -4.59
N LEU A 120 -37.76 21.42 -5.71
CA LEU A 120 -38.16 21.90 -7.03
C LEU A 120 -39.66 21.65 -7.35
N MET A 121 -40.33 20.73 -6.64
CA MET A 121 -41.77 20.49 -6.85
C MET A 121 -42.69 21.48 -6.10
N LEU A 122 -42.22 22.10 -5.02
CA LEU A 122 -42.99 23.13 -4.30
C LEU A 122 -42.92 24.53 -4.96
N LEU A 123 -41.87 24.85 -5.72
CA LEU A 123 -41.76 26.13 -6.43
C LEU A 123 -42.71 26.22 -7.65
N VAL A 124 -43.06 25.09 -8.28
CA VAL A 124 -44.00 25.07 -9.43
C VAL A 124 -45.46 25.24 -8.97
N LEU A 125 -45.80 24.79 -7.76
CA LEU A 125 -47.15 24.97 -7.19
C LEU A 125 -47.41 26.39 -6.65
N PHE A 126 -46.37 27.13 -6.25
CA PHE A 126 -46.50 28.54 -5.85
C PHE A 126 -46.50 29.51 -7.04
N ALA A 127 -45.78 29.20 -8.13
CA ALA A 127 -45.77 30.04 -9.33
C ALA A 127 -47.11 30.02 -10.10
N THR A 128 -47.81 28.88 -10.14
CA THR A 128 -49.09 28.74 -10.84
C THR A 128 -50.28 29.34 -10.09
N ARG A 129 -50.21 29.49 -8.76
CA ARG A 129 -51.25 30.19 -7.98
C ARG A 129 -51.23 31.71 -8.15
N ARG A 130 -50.07 32.33 -8.41
CA ARG A 130 -49.97 33.80 -8.57
C ARG A 130 -50.47 34.32 -9.91
N GLN A 131 -50.49 33.51 -10.96
CA GLN A 131 -50.95 33.94 -12.29
C GLN A 131 -52.48 34.03 -12.40
N ARG A 132 -53.24 33.28 -11.59
CA ARG A 132 -54.71 33.24 -11.68
C ARG A 132 -55.43 34.42 -10.99
N VAL A 133 -54.71 35.26 -10.23
CA VAL A 133 -55.31 36.38 -9.46
C VAL A 133 -55.24 37.72 -10.21
N ARG A 134 -54.54 37.79 -11.35
CA ARG A 134 -54.24 39.06 -12.05
C ARG A 134 -54.93 39.24 -13.41
N SER A 135 -55.90 38.40 -13.77
CA SER A 135 -56.62 38.52 -15.05
C SER A 135 -58.11 38.79 -14.84
N TRP A 136 -58.47 40.06 -14.68
CA TRP A 136 -59.82 40.57 -14.99
C TRP A 136 -59.73 42.09 -15.25
N PRO A 137 -60.09 42.59 -16.46
CA PRO A 137 -60.52 43.97 -16.66
C PRO A 137 -62.00 44.15 -16.30
#